data_AF-A0AAW3WGS7-F1
#
_entry.id   AF-A0AAW3WGS7-F1
#
_cell.length_a   1.000
_cell.length_b   1.000
_cell.length_c   1.000
_cell.angle_alpha   90.00
_cell.angle_beta   90.00
_cell.angle_gamma   90.00
#
_symmetry.space_group_name_H-M   'P 1'
#
loop_
_entity.id
_entity.type
_entity.pdbx_description
1 polymer ?
#
loop_
_entity_poly.entity_id
_entity_poly.type
_entity_poly.pdbx_seq_one_letter_code
_entity_poly.pdbx_strand_id
1 'polypeptide(L)'
;SAVFLLDQEMDEDELIRRLRKLIYILKKISPEQLSVFKQWLKKIVKPRLTEEMQKEVDEVLDKSNQEEVDFMVSNLGKTLEKMERKATEKGIEKGIEKKAKETAIKAIEMGMNNEVITELTGLSNEDIDFIRKGQSH
;
A
#
# COMPACT_ATOMS: atom_id res chain seq x y z
N SER A 1 -19.93 17.17 -5.38
CA SER A 1 -19.04 16.80 -6.50
C SER A 1 -18.37 15.47 -6.20
N ALA A 2 -18.13 14.59 -7.17
CA ALA A 2 -17.35 13.36 -6.97
C ALA A 2 -15.95 13.65 -6.41
N VAL A 3 -15.41 14.84 -6.69
CA VAL A 3 -14.14 15.35 -6.17
C VAL A 3 -14.22 15.71 -4.68
N PHE A 4 -15.39 16.13 -4.17
CA PHE A 4 -15.58 16.47 -2.76
C PHE A 4 -15.54 15.23 -1.85
N LEU A 5 -15.94 14.06 -2.37
CA LEU A 5 -15.79 12.78 -1.67
C LEU A 5 -14.32 12.31 -1.60
N LEU A 6 -13.37 13.09 -2.08
CA LEU A 6 -11.96 12.70 -2.21
C LEU A 6 -10.98 13.67 -1.54
N ASP A 7 -11.50 14.76 -0.95
CA ASP A 7 -10.72 15.86 -0.37
C ASP A 7 -10.57 15.75 1.16
N GLN A 8 -10.94 14.60 1.74
CA GLN A 8 -10.73 14.33 3.17
C GLN A 8 -9.33 13.74 3.40
N GLU A 9 -8.76 13.88 4.60
CA GLU A 9 -7.65 13.02 4.99
C GLU A 9 -8.13 11.57 4.97
N MET A 10 -7.42 10.73 4.24
CA MET A 10 -7.75 9.32 4.09
C MET A 10 -6.48 8.49 4.12
N ASP A 11 -6.56 7.36 4.80
CA ASP A 11 -5.57 6.31 4.70
C ASP A 11 -5.56 5.67 3.31
N GLU A 12 -4.53 4.86 3.04
CA GLU A 12 -4.32 4.20 1.76
C GLU A 12 -5.45 3.22 1.41
N ASP A 13 -6.05 2.56 2.40
CA ASP A 13 -7.08 1.54 2.20
C ASP A 13 -8.42 2.17 1.77
N GLU A 14 -8.85 3.24 2.45
CA GLU A 14 -10.06 3.97 2.09
C GLU A 14 -9.87 4.70 0.74
N LEU A 15 -8.65 5.15 0.41
CA LEU A 15 -8.34 5.66 -0.92
C LEU A 15 -8.55 4.59 -2.00
N ILE A 16 -8.00 3.37 -1.82
CA ILE A 16 -8.19 2.24 -2.75
C ILE A 16 -9.68 1.90 -2.88
N ARG A 17 -10.41 1.88 -1.76
CA ARG A 17 -11.85 1.57 -1.74
C ARG A 17 -12.69 2.59 -2.51
N ARG A 18 -12.40 3.89 -2.36
CA ARG A 18 -13.08 4.95 -3.12
C ARG A 18 -12.71 4.90 -4.60
N LEU A 19 -11.44 4.68 -4.92
CA LEU A 19 -10.99 4.52 -6.31
C LEU A 19 -11.71 3.35 -7.01
N ARG A 20 -11.88 2.21 -6.35
CA ARG A 20 -12.66 1.09 -6.88
C ARG A 20 -14.12 1.45 -7.17
N LYS A 21 -14.77 2.18 -6.26
CA LYS A 21 -16.16 2.66 -6.49
C LYS A 21 -16.24 3.62 -7.67
N LEU A 22 -15.23 4.48 -7.82
CA LEU A 22 -15.17 5.44 -8.92
C LEU A 22 -15.02 4.74 -10.27
N ILE A 23 -14.23 3.67 -10.38
CA ILE A 23 -14.04 2.93 -11.65
C ILE A 23 -15.39 2.54 -12.31
N TYR A 24 -16.37 2.10 -11.53
CA TYR A 24 -17.70 1.76 -12.06
C TYR A 24 -18.51 2.98 -12.50
N ILE A 25 -18.27 4.13 -11.86
CA ILE A 25 -18.92 5.40 -12.19
C ILE A 25 -18.29 5.99 -13.47
N LEU A 26 -16.96 5.87 -13.64
CA LEU A 26 -16.21 6.38 -14.80
C LEU A 26 -16.77 5.88 -16.15
N LYS A 27 -17.42 4.72 -16.19
CA LYS A 27 -18.07 4.20 -17.41
C LYS A 27 -19.25 5.04 -17.90
N LYS A 28 -19.77 5.95 -17.07
CA LYS A 28 -21.01 6.71 -17.33
C LYS A 28 -20.82 8.22 -17.26
N ILE A 29 -19.60 8.72 -17.13
CA ILE A 29 -19.33 10.17 -16.96
C ILE A 29 -19.06 10.87 -18.30
N SER A 30 -19.26 12.19 -18.32
CA SER A 30 -18.95 13.04 -19.48
C SER A 30 -17.43 13.20 -19.69
N PRO A 31 -16.96 13.61 -20.88
CA PRO A 31 -15.54 13.84 -21.15
C PRO A 31 -14.92 14.92 -20.26
N GLU A 32 -15.69 15.95 -19.91
CA GLU A 32 -15.26 17.01 -18.99
C GLU A 32 -15.04 16.44 -17.59
N GLN A 33 -15.97 15.61 -17.11
CA GLN A 33 -15.83 14.94 -15.82
C GLN A 33 -14.65 13.96 -15.81
N LEU A 34 -14.40 13.28 -16.92
CA LEU A 34 -13.24 12.42 -17.10
C LEU A 34 -11.94 13.23 -16.99
N SER A 35 -11.85 14.38 -17.68
CA SER A 35 -10.68 15.27 -17.59
C SER A 35 -10.40 15.73 -16.16
N VAL A 36 -11.45 16.14 -15.42
CA VAL A 36 -11.34 16.51 -14.00
C VAL A 36 -10.80 15.36 -13.16
N PHE A 37 -11.32 14.14 -13.38
CA PHE A 37 -10.85 12.94 -12.69
C PHE A 37 -9.38 12.63 -12.99
N LYS A 38 -8.94 12.73 -14.25
CA LYS A 38 -7.54 12.52 -14.64
C LYS A 38 -6.60 13.49 -13.92
N GLN A 39 -6.97 14.77 -13.85
CA GLN A 39 -6.17 15.77 -13.12
C GLN A 39 -6.10 15.47 -11.63
N TRP A 40 -7.21 15.05 -11.02
CA TRP A 40 -7.24 14.67 -9.63
C TRP A 40 -6.37 13.43 -9.35
N LEU A 41 -6.43 12.38 -10.18
CA LEU A 41 -5.54 11.21 -10.09
C LEU A 41 -4.06 11.61 -10.13
N LYS A 42 -3.67 12.47 -11.08
CA LYS A 42 -2.29 12.96 -11.20
C LYS A 42 -1.81 13.76 -9.99
N LYS A 43 -2.69 14.55 -9.36
CA LYS A 43 -2.32 15.43 -8.25
C LYS A 43 -2.39 14.77 -6.88
N ILE A 44 -3.36 13.89 -6.66
CA ILE A 44 -3.68 13.37 -5.32
C ILE A 44 -3.22 11.93 -5.15
N VAL A 45 -3.45 11.08 -6.16
CA VAL A 45 -3.17 9.63 -6.04
C VAL A 45 -1.74 9.32 -6.41
N LYS A 46 -1.27 9.82 -7.57
CA LYS A 46 0.08 9.54 -8.09
C LYS A 46 1.19 9.78 -7.05
N PRO A 47 1.21 10.87 -6.27
CA PRO A 47 2.28 11.09 -5.29
C PRO A 47 2.37 10.05 -4.18
N ARG A 48 1.31 9.27 -3.96
CA ARG A 48 1.22 8.22 -2.93
C ARG A 48 1.63 6.83 -3.44
N LEU A 49 1.94 6.70 -4.74
CA LEU A 49 2.26 5.43 -5.37
C LEU A 49 3.77 5.19 -5.47
N THR A 50 4.16 3.91 -5.61
CA THR A 50 5.54 3.56 -5.98
C THR A 50 5.87 4.05 -7.38
N GLU A 51 7.15 4.27 -7.70
CA GLU A 51 7.58 4.76 -9.03
C GLU A 51 7.06 3.91 -10.18
N GLU A 52 7.08 2.59 -10.04
CA GLU A 52 6.50 1.63 -11.00
C GLU A 52 5.03 1.94 -11.28
N MET A 53 4.24 2.11 -10.21
CA MET A 53 2.81 2.35 -10.30
C MET A 53 2.49 3.77 -10.77
N GLN A 54 3.35 4.75 -10.48
CA GLN A 54 3.24 6.09 -11.04
C GLN A 54 3.34 6.08 -12.57
N LYS A 55 4.27 5.28 -13.13
CA LYS A 55 4.40 5.10 -14.58
C LYS A 55 3.18 4.42 -15.20
N GLU A 56 2.65 3.38 -14.55
CA GLU A 56 1.41 2.73 -15.00
C GLU A 56 0.24 3.73 -15.05
N VAL A 57 0.10 4.59 -14.03
CA VAL A 57 -0.93 5.62 -13.99
C VAL A 57 -0.74 6.64 -15.11
N ASP A 58 0.48 7.13 -15.33
CA ASP A 58 0.75 8.07 -16.44
C ASP A 58 0.39 7.45 -17.79
N GLU A 59 0.84 6.22 -18.05
CA GLU A 59 0.53 5.53 -19.30
C GLU A 59 -0.98 5.36 -19.53
N VAL A 60 -1.72 4.97 -18.49
CA VAL A 60 -3.17 4.76 -18.58
C VAL A 60 -3.91 6.08 -18.80
N LEU A 61 -3.47 7.15 -18.15
CA LEU A 61 -4.10 8.47 -18.26
C LEU A 61 -3.79 9.17 -19.59
N ASP A 62 -2.59 8.95 -20.14
CA ASP A 62 -2.13 9.61 -21.36
C ASP A 62 -2.60 8.89 -22.62
N LYS A 63 -2.85 7.57 -22.57
CA LYS A 63 -3.35 6.78 -23.71
C LYS A 63 -4.87 6.87 -23.90
N SER A 64 -5.64 7.15 -22.84
CA SER A 64 -7.10 7.06 -22.87
C SER A 64 -7.77 8.29 -23.48
N ASN A 65 -8.41 8.17 -24.64
CA ASN A 65 -9.42 9.14 -25.11
C ASN A 65 -10.82 8.75 -24.59
N GLN A 66 -11.87 9.48 -24.99
CA GLN A 66 -13.24 9.21 -24.51
C GLN A 66 -13.80 7.86 -25.02
N GLU A 67 -13.30 7.34 -26.15
CA GLU A 67 -13.70 6.04 -26.71
C GLU A 67 -13.03 4.87 -25.98
N GLU A 68 -11.92 5.11 -25.28
CA GLU A 68 -11.13 4.08 -24.57
C GLU A 68 -11.32 4.07 -23.04
N VAL A 69 -12.40 4.68 -22.54
CA VAL A 69 -12.70 4.73 -21.10
C VAL A 69 -12.80 3.34 -20.48
N ASP A 70 -13.35 2.36 -21.18
CA ASP A 70 -13.44 0.98 -20.69
C ASP A 70 -12.05 0.32 -20.51
N PHE A 71 -11.12 0.61 -21.41
CA PHE A 71 -9.73 0.15 -21.30
C PHE A 71 -9.02 0.82 -20.12
N MET A 72 -9.22 2.13 -19.97
CA MET A 72 -8.70 2.89 -18.84
C MET A 72 -9.22 2.35 -17.50
N VAL A 73 -10.53 2.11 -17.40
CA VAL A 73 -11.20 1.52 -16.23
C VAL A 73 -10.60 0.15 -15.88
N SER A 74 -10.41 -0.72 -16.87
CA SER A 74 -9.82 -2.04 -16.68
C SER A 74 -8.39 -1.96 -16.14
N ASN A 75 -7.55 -1.10 -16.73
CA ASN A 75 -6.16 -0.98 -16.31
C ASN A 75 -6.02 -0.32 -14.93
N LEU A 76 -6.81 0.72 -14.64
CA LEU A 76 -6.86 1.30 -13.29
C LEU A 76 -7.28 0.25 -12.27
N GLY A 77 -8.25 -0.61 -12.60
CA GLY A 77 -8.66 -1.73 -11.74
C GLY A 77 -7.49 -2.65 -11.38
N LYS A 78 -6.70 -3.06 -12.38
CA LYS A 78 -5.50 -3.90 -12.18
C LYS A 78 -4.44 -3.20 -11.34
N THR A 79 -4.18 -1.91 -11.57
CA THR A 79 -3.21 -1.14 -10.77
C THR A 79 -3.66 -1.02 -9.31
N LEU A 80 -4.96 -0.85 -9.05
CA LEU A 80 -5.51 -0.84 -7.69
C LEU A 80 -5.39 -2.21 -7.00
N GLU A 81 -5.64 -3.31 -7.72
CA GLU A 81 -5.44 -4.67 -7.19
C GLU A 81 -3.97 -4.92 -6.81
N LYS A 82 -3.03 -4.47 -7.65
CA LYS A 82 -1.59 -4.53 -7.33
C LYS A 82 -1.27 -3.73 -6.07
N MET A 83 -1.88 -2.55 -5.91
CA MET A 83 -1.69 -1.70 -4.72
C MET A 83 -2.10 -2.42 -3.44
N GLU A 84 -3.33 -2.95 -3.42
CA GLU A 84 -3.87 -3.65 -2.26
C GLU A 84 -3.04 -4.88 -1.91
N ARG A 85 -2.61 -5.64 -2.92
CA ARG A 85 -1.74 -6.81 -2.70
C ARG A 85 -0.42 -6.41 -2.06
N LYS A 86 0.28 -5.40 -2.60
CA LYS A 86 1.56 -4.90 -2.04
C LYS A 86 1.37 -4.36 -0.62
N ALA A 87 0.27 -3.65 -0.35
CA ALA A 87 -0.06 -3.15 0.99
C ALA A 87 -0.27 -4.32 1.98
N THR A 88 -1.01 -5.35 1.56
CA THR A 88 -1.26 -6.56 2.36
C THR A 88 0.04 -7.31 2.64
N GLU A 89 0.87 -7.54 1.61
CA GLU A 89 2.18 -8.21 1.74
C GLU A 89 3.08 -7.48 2.75
N LYS A 90 3.21 -6.15 2.62
CA LYS A 90 3.97 -5.32 3.55
C LYS A 90 3.40 -5.35 4.97
N GLY A 91 2.07 -5.41 5.11
CA GLY A 91 1.39 -5.56 6.39
C GLY A 91 1.73 -6.89 7.07
N ILE A 92 1.70 -7.99 6.31
CA ILE A 92 2.08 -9.32 6.79
C ILE A 92 3.54 -9.36 7.22
N GLU A 93 4.46 -8.83 6.40
CA GLU A 93 5.89 -8.78 6.69
C GLU A 93 6.17 -8.04 8.01
N LYS A 94 5.58 -6.85 8.19
CA LYS A 94 5.67 -6.09 9.45
C LYS A 94 5.08 -6.85 10.64
N GLY A 95 3.99 -7.59 10.44
CA GLY A 95 3.37 -8.41 11.48
C GLY A 95 4.28 -9.56 11.92
N ILE A 96 4.92 -10.24 10.97
CA ILE A 96 5.91 -11.30 11.23
C ILE A 96 7.12 -10.73 11.97
N GLU A 97 7.69 -9.62 11.49
CA GLU A 97 8.84 -8.96 12.12
C GLU A 97 8.52 -8.53 13.57
N LYS A 98 7.35 -7.92 13.79
CA LYS A 98 6.90 -7.53 15.12
C LYS A 98 6.77 -8.74 16.06
N LYS A 99 6.15 -9.83 15.59
CA LYS A 99 5.98 -11.05 16.37
C LYS A 99 7.33 -11.73 16.68
N ALA A 100 8.28 -11.71 15.73
CA ALA A 100 9.63 -12.21 15.95
C ALA A 100 10.33 -11.42 17.06
N LYS A 101 10.25 -10.08 17.04
CA LYS A 101 10.80 -9.21 18.09
C LYS A 101 10.14 -9.44 19.45
N GLU A 102 8.82 -9.52 19.52
CA GLU A 102 8.09 -9.81 20.78
C GLU A 102 8.46 -11.19 21.35
N THR A 103 8.64 -12.19 20.49
CA THR A 103 9.07 -13.53 20.89
C THR A 103 10.50 -13.52 21.41
N ALA A 104 11.41 -12.78 20.75
CA ALA A 104 12.79 -12.63 21.19
C ALA A 104 12.88 -11.95 22.56
N ILE A 105 12.11 -10.88 22.80
CA ILE A 105 12.07 -10.19 24.10
C ILE A 105 11.67 -11.18 25.22
N LYS A 106 10.57 -11.92 25.04
CA LYS A 106 10.12 -12.90 26.03
C LYS A 106 11.14 -14.01 26.26
N ALA A 107 11.78 -14.50 25.21
CA ALA A 107 12.80 -15.54 25.31
C ALA A 107 14.06 -15.04 26.05
N ILE A 108 14.46 -13.78 25.83
CA ILE A 108 15.54 -13.11 26.58
C ILE A 108 15.17 -13.01 28.07
N GLU A 109 13.95 -12.58 28.39
CA GLU A 109 13.45 -12.50 29.78
C GLU A 109 13.45 -13.87 30.48
N MET A 110 13.19 -14.94 29.72
CA MET A 110 13.27 -16.33 30.19
C MET A 110 14.70 -16.86 30.31
N GLY A 111 15.72 -16.06 29.99
CA GLY A 111 17.13 -16.45 30.06
C GLY A 111 17.60 -17.37 28.94
N MET A 112 16.86 -17.47 27.83
CA MET A 112 17.29 -18.27 26.68
C MET A 112 18.54 -17.66 26.04
N ASN A 113 19.40 -18.50 25.45
CA ASN A 113 20.57 -18.05 24.70
C ASN A 113 20.20 -17.63 23.27
N ASN A 114 21.10 -16.95 22.57
CA ASN A 114 20.78 -16.42 21.25
C ASN A 114 20.61 -17.51 20.17
N GLU A 115 21.22 -18.68 20.34
CA GLU A 115 21.05 -19.81 19.42
C GLU A 115 19.60 -20.27 19.38
N VAL A 116 18.99 -20.50 20.55
CA VAL A 116 17.56 -20.87 20.68
C VAL A 116 16.65 -19.73 20.18
N ILE A 117 16.99 -18.48 20.47
CA ILE A 117 16.18 -17.33 20.04
C ILE A 117 16.21 -17.18 18.52
N THR A 118 17.38 -17.40 17.89
CA THR A 118 17.54 -17.39 16.43
C THR A 118 16.64 -18.44 15.79
N GLU A 119 16.62 -19.66 16.34
CA GLU A 119 15.77 -20.75 15.83
C GLU A 119 14.28 -20.44 15.98
N LEU A 120 13.86 -19.83 17.09
CA LEU A 120 12.46 -19.50 17.35
C LEU A 120 11.91 -18.33 16.52
N THR A 121 12.77 -17.37 16.18
CA THR A 121 12.34 -16.06 15.65
C THR A 121 12.83 -15.79 14.23
N GLY A 122 13.86 -16.49 13.77
CA GLY A 122 14.56 -16.21 12.52
C GLY A 122 15.37 -14.91 12.54
N LEU A 123 15.49 -14.23 13.69
CA LEU A 123 16.31 -13.02 13.84
C LEU A 123 17.79 -13.37 13.86
N SER A 124 18.62 -12.44 13.39
CA SER A 124 20.08 -12.62 13.48
C SER A 124 20.57 -12.47 14.92
N ASN A 125 21.74 -13.05 15.22
CA ASN A 125 22.41 -12.84 16.51
C ASN A 125 22.62 -11.34 16.82
N GLU A 126 22.95 -10.54 15.80
CA GLU A 126 23.16 -9.10 15.94
C GLU A 126 21.86 -8.37 16.36
N ASP A 127 20.72 -8.73 15.74
CA ASP A 127 19.42 -8.17 16.10
C ASP A 127 19.02 -8.53 17.54
N ILE A 128 19.27 -9.78 17.93
CA ILE A 128 18.98 -10.28 19.28
C ILE A 128 19.84 -9.54 20.32
N ASP A 129 21.12 -9.33 20.04
CA ASP A 129 22.02 -8.57 20.91
C ASP A 129 21.62 -7.10 21.03
N PHE A 130 21.14 -6.50 19.94
CA PHE A 130 20.58 -5.16 19.98
C PHE A 130 19.35 -5.07 20.88
N ILE A 131 18.44 -6.04 20.77
CA ILE A 131 17.26 -6.13 21.64
C ILE A 131 17.68 -6.29 23.12
N ARG A 132 18.63 -7.18 23.43
CA ARG A 132 19.14 -7.39 24.81
C ARG A 132 19.69 -6.11 25.44
N LYS A 133 20.49 -5.36 24.68
CA LYS A 133 21.06 -4.08 25.15
C LYS A 133 19.95 -3.08 25.47
N GLY A 134 18.89 -3.03 24.66
CA GLY A 134 17.73 -2.17 24.89
C GLY A 134 16.87 -2.55 26.12
N GLN A 135 16.89 -3.81 26.55
CA GLN A 135 16.17 -4.29 27.75
C GLN A 135 16.97 -4.11 29.06
N SER A 136 18.23 -3.69 28.99
CA SER A 136 19.14 -3.59 30.15
C SER A 136 19.17 -2.19 30.78
N HIS A 137 18.11 -1.39 30.58
CA HIS A 137 17.86 -0.06 31.16
C HIS A 137 16.50 -0.05 31.85
#